data_AF-A0A9Q5B393-F1
#
_entry.id   AF-A0A9Q5B393-F1
#
_cell.length_a   1.000
_cell.length_b   1.000
_cell.length_c   1.000
_cell.angle_alpha   90.00
_cell.angle_beta   90.00
_cell.angle_gamma   90.00
#
_symmetry.space_group_name_H-M   'P 1'
#
loop_
_entity.id
_entity.type
_entity.pdbx_description
1 polymer ?
#
loop_
_entity_poly.entity_id
_entity_poly.type
_entity_poly.pdbx_seq_one_letter_code
_entity_poly.pdbx_strand_id
1 'polypeptide(L)'
;MANIIPSIEKIKKSRQPPTNGELYLLEALSERFDSKTDIYVQPCFNGDRPDIVLINKDLGVIVVEVKDWDLLKYAVTIDNDWVLKSNRQKLKSPFAQVFNGGGKN
;
A
#
# COMPACT_ATOMS: atom_id res chain seq x y z
N MET A 1 -18.88 4.31 -8.83
CA MET A 1 -17.84 3.87 -7.90
C MET A 1 -17.19 2.64 -8.48
N ALA A 2 -15.89 2.47 -8.23
CA ALA A 2 -15.15 1.28 -8.62
C ALA A 2 -15.61 0.05 -7.81
N ASN A 3 -15.34 -1.14 -8.34
CA ASN A 3 -15.69 -2.39 -7.68
C ASN A 3 -14.55 -2.79 -6.74
N ILE A 4 -14.77 -2.80 -5.42
CA ILE A 4 -13.75 -3.24 -4.45
C ILE A 4 -13.88 -4.75 -4.22
N ILE A 5 -12.76 -5.47 -4.38
CA ILE A 5 -12.69 -6.92 -4.32
C ILE A 5 -11.60 -7.35 -3.32
N PRO A 6 -11.96 -8.06 -2.23
CA PRO A 6 -13.32 -8.33 -1.76
C PRO A 6 -14.01 -7.05 -1.24
N SER A 7 -15.31 -7.09 -0.92
CA SER A 7 -16.01 -5.91 -0.39
C SER A 7 -15.38 -5.38 0.91
N ILE A 8 -15.52 -4.09 1.18
CA ILE A 8 -14.98 -3.43 2.40
C ILE A 8 -15.34 -4.20 3.67
N GLU A 9 -16.59 -4.66 3.79
CA GLU A 9 -17.06 -5.45 4.94
C GLU A 9 -16.29 -6.76 5.13
N LYS A 10 -15.93 -7.43 4.03
CA LYS A 10 -15.13 -8.66 4.06
C LYS A 10 -13.66 -8.35 4.38
N ILE A 11 -13.10 -7.29 3.80
CA ILE A 11 -11.71 -6.88 4.05
C ILE A 11 -11.51 -6.56 5.53
N LYS A 12 -12.44 -5.82 6.16
CA LYS A 12 -12.41 -5.49 7.60
C LYS A 12 -12.46 -6.72 8.51
N LYS A 13 -12.99 -7.85 8.03
CA LYS A 13 -13.07 -9.13 8.76
C LYS A 13 -11.96 -10.12 8.39
N SER A 14 -11.05 -9.73 7.51
CA SER A 14 -9.93 -10.59 7.11
C SER A 14 -8.97 -10.82 8.27
N ARG A 15 -8.12 -11.86 8.14
CA ARG A 15 -7.10 -12.17 9.16
C ARG A 15 -6.14 -11.00 9.39
N GLN A 16 -5.86 -10.22 8.35
CA GLN A 16 -5.09 -9.00 8.43
C GLN A 16 -5.99 -7.83 8.01
N PRO A 17 -6.69 -7.21 8.96
CA PRO A 17 -7.51 -6.04 8.67
C PRO A 17 -6.67 -4.93 8.03
N PRO A 18 -7.30 -4.10 7.18
CA PRO A 18 -6.62 -3.01 6.52
C PRO A 18 -6.22 -1.95 7.56
N THR A 19 -5.06 -1.36 7.32
CA THR A 19 -4.55 -0.19 8.03
C THR A 19 -5.40 1.05 7.74
N ASN A 20 -5.18 2.12 8.50
CA ASN A 20 -5.97 3.35 8.33
C ASN A 20 -5.66 4.01 6.98
N GLY A 21 -4.39 4.01 6.53
CA GLY A 21 -4.05 4.54 5.22
C GLY A 21 -4.63 3.71 4.08
N GLU A 22 -4.64 2.38 4.20
CA GLU A 22 -5.28 1.51 3.20
C GLU A 22 -6.78 1.78 3.10
N LEU A 23 -7.48 1.85 4.24
CA LEU A 23 -8.93 2.15 4.26
C LEU A 23 -9.24 3.51 3.64
N TYR A 24 -8.51 4.55 4.04
CA TYR A 24 -8.67 5.89 3.49
C TYR A 24 -8.48 5.90 1.97
N LEU A 25 -7.43 5.22 1.49
CA LEU A 25 -7.12 5.18 0.07
C LEU A 25 -8.18 4.38 -0.71
N LEU A 26 -8.67 3.26 -0.18
CA LEU A 26 -9.72 2.46 -0.81
C LEU A 26 -11.02 3.26 -1.01
N GLU A 27 -11.45 3.99 0.02
CA GLU A 27 -12.62 4.86 -0.07
C GLU A 27 -12.41 5.94 -1.14
N ALA A 28 -11.27 6.63 -1.08
CA ALA A 28 -10.94 7.73 -1.98
C ALA A 28 -10.75 7.30 -3.45
N LEU A 29 -10.26 6.08 -3.70
CA LEU A 29 -10.14 5.52 -5.05
C LEU A 29 -11.49 5.04 -5.57
N SER A 30 -12.30 4.40 -4.72
CA SER A 30 -13.62 3.90 -5.09
C SER A 30 -14.56 5.02 -5.55
N GLU A 31 -14.46 6.19 -4.93
CA GLU A 31 -15.23 7.37 -5.31
C GLU A 31 -14.73 8.01 -6.61
N ARG A 32 -13.42 8.01 -6.86
CA ARG A 32 -12.81 8.68 -8.03
C ARG A 32 -12.92 7.87 -9.32
N PHE A 33 -12.93 6.55 -9.23
CA PHE A 33 -13.02 5.67 -10.39
C PHE A 33 -14.45 5.16 -10.62
N ASP A 34 -14.78 4.89 -11.88
CA ASP A 34 -16.07 4.36 -12.29
C ASP A 34 -16.14 2.83 -12.17
N SER A 35 -17.31 2.26 -12.47
CA SER A 35 -17.57 0.82 -12.38
C SER A 35 -16.78 -0.03 -13.38
N LYS A 36 -16.00 0.57 -14.29
CA LYS A 36 -15.08 -0.16 -15.18
C LYS A 36 -13.75 -0.48 -14.50
N THR A 37 -13.52 0.03 -13.30
CA THR A 37 -12.30 -0.18 -12.53
C THR A 37 -12.58 -1.17 -11.40
N ASP A 38 -11.76 -2.22 -11.34
CA ASP A 38 -11.76 -3.18 -10.24
C ASP A 38 -10.57 -2.86 -9.32
N ILE A 39 -10.83 -2.73 -8.02
CA ILE A 39 -9.84 -2.47 -6.98
C ILE A 39 -9.69 -3.73 -6.14
N TYR A 40 -8.60 -4.47 -6.35
CA TYR A 40 -8.24 -5.65 -5.60
C TYR A 40 -7.46 -5.28 -4.33
N VAL A 41 -7.84 -5.85 -3.19
CA VAL A 41 -7.18 -5.61 -1.90
C VAL A 41 -6.48 -6.87 -1.44
N GLN A 42 -5.17 -6.75 -1.18
CA GLN A 42 -4.26 -7.86 -0.89
C GLN A 42 -4.40 -9.06 -1.85
N PRO A 43 -4.48 -8.84 -3.18
CA PRO A 43 -4.57 -9.94 -4.13
C PRO A 43 -3.31 -10.81 -4.08
N CYS A 44 -3.46 -12.09 -4.38
CA CYS A 44 -2.33 -13.00 -4.53
C CYS A 44 -1.93 -13.05 -6.02
N PHE A 45 -0.71 -12.62 -6.34
CA PHE A 45 -0.16 -12.65 -7.70
C PHE A 45 1.16 -13.44 -7.72
N ASN A 46 1.11 -14.71 -8.13
CA ASN A 46 2.30 -15.57 -8.28
C ASN A 46 3.23 -15.61 -7.04
N GLY A 47 2.65 -15.48 -5.84
CA GLY A 47 3.40 -15.45 -4.58
C GLY A 47 3.60 -14.04 -4.00
N ASP A 48 3.44 -12.99 -4.81
CA ASP A 48 3.42 -11.61 -4.34
C ASP A 48 2.03 -11.24 -3.79
N ARG A 49 2.03 -10.29 -2.85
CA ARG A 49 0.83 -9.76 -2.21
C ARG A 49 0.96 -8.24 -2.05
N PRO A 50 0.74 -7.46 -3.12
CA PRO A 50 0.65 -6.00 -2.99
C PRO A 50 -0.56 -5.60 -2.16
N ASP A 51 -0.51 -4.43 -1.53
CA ASP A 51 -1.62 -3.95 -0.70
C ASP A 51 -2.88 -3.68 -1.53
N ILE A 52 -2.76 -2.97 -2.65
CA ILE A 52 -3.88 -2.60 -3.53
C ILE A 52 -3.48 -2.71 -5.00
N VAL A 53 -4.36 -3.27 -5.84
CA VAL A 53 -4.20 -3.28 -7.31
C VAL A 53 -5.47 -2.79 -7.99
N LEU A 54 -5.35 -1.76 -8.81
CA LEU A 54 -6.43 -1.25 -9.65
C LEU A 54 -6.26 -1.79 -11.06
N ILE A 55 -7.33 -2.33 -11.62
CA ILE A 55 -7.37 -2.84 -12.99
C ILE A 55 -8.52 -2.17 -13.72
N ASN A 56 -8.20 -1.51 -14.85
CA ASN A 56 -9.18 -0.96 -15.78
C ASN A 56 -8.82 -1.42 -17.19
N LYS A 57 -9.80 -1.97 -17.92
CA LYS A 57 -9.56 -2.55 -19.26
C LYS A 57 -9.11 -1.54 -20.30
N ASP A 58 -9.53 -0.28 -20.15
CA ASP A 58 -9.27 0.80 -21.11
C ASP A 58 -8.00 1.60 -20.72
N LEU A 59 -7.66 1.65 -19.42
CA LEU A 59 -6.61 2.51 -18.87
C LEU A 59 -5.36 1.76 -18.36
N GLY A 60 -5.46 0.47 -18.09
CA GLY A 60 -4.35 -0.37 -17.61
C GLY A 60 -4.42 -0.70 -16.12
N VAL A 61 -3.24 -0.92 -15.52
CA VAL A 61 -3.08 -1.45 -14.15
C VAL A 61 -2.22 -0.52 -13.30
N ILE A 62 -2.63 -0.32 -12.04
CA ILE A 62 -1.88 0.40 -11.02
C ILE A 62 -1.68 -0.53 -9.82
N VAL A 63 -0.44 -0.67 -9.37
CA VAL A 63 -0.10 -1.39 -8.13
C VAL A 63 0.31 -0.35 -7.08
N VAL A 64 -0.30 -0.43 -5.90
CA VAL A 64 -0.07 0.51 -4.81
C VAL A 64 0.33 -0.26 -3.55
N GLU A 65 1.43 0.20 -2.96
CA GLU A 65 1.91 -0.23 -1.66
C GLU A 65 1.73 0.91 -0.66
N VAL A 66 1.09 0.64 0.47
CA VAL A 66 0.73 1.64 1.46
C VAL A 66 1.68 1.56 2.65
N LYS A 67 2.09 2.73 3.16
CA LYS A 67 2.97 2.85 4.32
C LYS A 67 2.47 3.95 5.25
N ASP A 68 1.93 3.57 6.40
CA ASP A 68 1.42 4.47 7.44
C ASP A 68 2.56 5.08 8.28
N TRP A 69 3.43 5.85 7.63
CA TRP A 69 4.54 6.52 8.29
C TRP A 69 4.11 7.86 8.89
N ASP A 70 4.40 8.03 10.18
CA ASP A 70 4.39 9.35 10.81
C ASP A 70 5.72 10.06 10.52
N LEU A 71 5.72 10.88 9.47
CA LEU A 71 6.91 11.59 8.98
C LEU A 71 7.56 12.49 10.05
N LEU A 72 6.84 12.89 11.10
CA LEU A 72 7.42 13.67 12.19
C LEU A 72 8.45 12.87 13.00
N LYS A 73 8.34 11.54 13.04
CA LYS A 73 9.29 10.66 13.75
C LYS A 73 10.60 10.43 13.01
N TYR A 74 10.67 10.83 11.74
CA TYR A 74 11.77 10.49 10.85
C TYR A 74 12.49 11.72 10.31
N ALA A 75 13.77 11.54 9.98
CA ALA A 75 14.56 12.52 9.23
C ALA A 75 15.29 11.80 8.09
N VAL A 76 15.51 12.54 7.00
CA VAL A 76 16.37 12.12 5.89
C VAL A 76 17.67 12.93 6.01
N THR A 77 18.81 12.24 6.07
CA THR A 77 20.13 12.91 6.13
C THR A 77 20.52 13.44 4.75
N ILE A 78 21.60 14.22 4.70
CA ILE A 78 22.17 14.69 3.43
C ILE A 78 22.65 13.53 2.54
N ASP A 79 23.01 12.41 3.15
CA ASP A 79 23.42 11.17 2.47
C ASP A 79 22.22 10.29 2.06
N ASN A 80 20.99 10.81 2.17
CA ASN A 80 19.73 10.11 1.89
C ASN A 80 19.48 8.89 2.80
N ASP A 81 20.10 8.85 3.99
CA ASP A 81 19.76 7.86 5.02
C ASP A 81 18.47 8.26 5.72
N TRP A 82 17.56 7.29 5.87
CA TRP A 82 16.38 7.45 6.71
C TRP A 82 16.72 7.07 8.14
N VAL A 83 16.42 7.95 9.10
CA VAL A 83 16.71 7.73 10.52
C VAL A 83 15.52 8.07 11.42
N LEU A 84 15.41 7.35 12.53
CA LEU A 84 14.52 7.71 13.63
C LEU A 84 15.07 8.93 14.37
N LYS A 85 14.23 9.95 14.60
CA LYS A 85 14.63 11.13 15.37
C LYS A 85 14.91 10.83 16.84
N SER A 86 14.26 9.80 17.40
CA SER A 86 14.36 9.45 18.82
C SER A 86 15.76 8.94 19.23
N ASN A 87 16.40 8.15 18.38
CA ASN A 87 17.66 7.46 18.72
C ASN A 87 18.67 7.40 17.57
N ARG A 88 18.40 8.07 16.44
CA ARG A 88 19.25 8.10 15.23
C ARG A 88 19.45 6.72 14.57
N GLN A 89 18.65 5.72 14.92
CA GLN A 89 18.70 4.41 14.27
C GLN A 89 18.42 4.55 12.77
N LYS A 90 19.27 3.93 11.94
CA LYS A 90 19.06 3.84 10.49
C LYS A 90 17.94 2.86 10.14
N LEU A 91 17.18 3.20 9.11
CA LEU A 91 16.04 2.44 8.61
C LEU A 91 16.15 2.29 7.10
N LYS A 92 15.50 1.27 6.54
CA LYS A 92 15.17 1.25 5.12
C LYS A 92 14.16 2.38 4.84
N SER A 93 14.38 3.13 3.76
CA SER A 93 13.38 4.08 3.25
C SER A 93 12.07 3.36 2.88
N PRO A 94 10.93 4.07 2.81
CA PRO A 94 9.68 3.49 2.33
C PRO A 94 9.86 2.76 0.99
N PHE A 95 10.57 3.38 0.04
CA PHE A 95 10.87 2.75 -1.25
C PHE A 95 11.73 1.49 -1.11
N ALA A 96 12.79 1.54 -0.29
CA ALA A 96 13.66 0.38 -0.08
C ALA A 96 12.97 -0.77 0.65
N GLN A 97 11.90 -0.51 1.42
CA GLN A 97 11.07 -1.56 2.02
C GLN A 97 10.27 -2.33 0.96
N VAL A 98 9.85 -1.66 -0.11
CA VAL A 98 9.12 -2.28 -1.23
C VAL A 98 10.07 -3.07 -2.13
N PHE A 99 11.15 -2.45 -2.61
CA PHE A 99 12.04 -3.08 -3.60
C PHE A 99 12.92 -4.20 -3.05
N ASN A 100 13.29 -4.15 -1.76
CA ASN A 100 14.16 -5.16 -1.14
C ASN A 100 13.38 -6.14 -0.24
N GLY A 101 12.06 -6.23 -0.40
CA GLY A 101 11.20 -7.18 0.31
C GLY A 101 11.13 -8.56 -0.35
N GLY A 102 11.49 -8.67 -1.63
CA GLY A 102 11.56 -9.93 -2.38
C GLY A 102 12.91 -10.61 -2.18
N GLY A 103 13.04 -11.46 -1.16
CA GLY A 103 14.20 -12.33 -0.96
C GLY A 103 14.85 -12.17 0.40
N LYS A 104 14.33 -12.92 1.38
CA LYS A 104 15.21 -13.50 2.39
C LYS A 104 15.80 -14.77 1.79
N ASN A 105 17.07 -14.73 1.42
CA ASN A 105 17.95 -15.89 1.57
C ASN A 105 18.55 -15.82 2.97
#